data_AF-A0AAV7MC96-F1
#
_entry.id   AF-A0AAV7MC96-F1
#
_cell.length_a   1.000
_cell.length_b   1.000
_cell.length_c   1.000
_cell.angle_alpha   90.00
_cell.angle_beta   90.00
_cell.angle_gamma   90.00
#
_symmetry.space_group_name_H-M   'P 1'
#
loop_
_entity.id
_entity.type
_entity.pdbx_description
1 polymer ?
#
loop_
_entity_poly.entity_id
_entity_poly.type
_entity_poly.pdbx_seq_one_letter_code
_entity_poly.pdbx_strand_id
1 'polypeptide(L)' 'LYELLATLPAQLQPHVDSQEELAFLWDMFGEKSLHSLVKIHEKLHYYERQNPVPVLNVASALADD' A
#
# COMPACT_ATOMS: atom_id res chain seq x y z
N LEU A 1 -4.42 -6.35 -2.93
CA LEU A 1 -4.77 -5.01 -2.39
C LEU A 1 -5.18 -4.07 -3.51
N TYR A 2 -4.46 -4.03 -4.63
CA TYR A 2 -4.79 -3.15 -5.77
C TYR A 2 -6.25 -3.27 -6.26
N GLU A 3 -6.72 -4.49 -6.55
CA GLU A 3 -8.10 -4.74 -7.03
C GLU A 3 -9.17 -4.35 -5.99
N LEU A 4 -8.82 -4.44 -4.70
CA LEU A 4 -9.68 -4.03 -3.60
C LEU A 4 -9.86 -2.50 -3.59
N LEU A 5 -8.76 -1.75 -3.74
CA LEU A 5 -8.80 -0.29 -3.71
C LEU A 5 -9.53 0.32 -4.91
N ALA A 6 -9.41 -0.29 -6.09
CA ALA A 6 -10.11 0.17 -7.29
C ALA A 6 -11.63 0.00 -7.21
N THR A 7 -12.11 -0.95 -6.41
CA THR A 7 -13.54 -1.24 -6.22
C THR A 7 -14.11 -0.66 -4.93
N LEU A 8 -13.24 -0.13 -4.06
CA LEU A 8 -13.60 0.41 -2.75
C LEU A 8 -14.62 1.56 -2.81
N PRO A 9 -14.50 2.57 -3.71
CA PRO A 9 -15.49 3.64 -3.80
C PRO A 9 -16.89 3.13 -4.13
N ALA A 10 -17.00 2.17 -5.06
CA ALA A 10 -18.27 1.55 -5.43
C ALA A 10 -18.88 0.72 -4.29
N GLN A 11 -18.04 0.08 -3.46
CA GLN A 11 -18.50 -0.68 -2.28
C GLN A 11 -18.93 0.22 -1.13
N LEU A 12 -18.31 1.39 -0.99
CA LEU A 12 -18.61 2.36 0.06
C LEU A 12 -19.81 3.25 -0.29
N GLN A 13 -20.12 3.42 -1.58
CA GLN A 13 -21.25 4.22 -2.07
C GLN A 13 -22.57 4.07 -1.28
N PRO A 14 -23.08 2.87 -0.93
CA PRO A 14 -24.34 2.74 -0.19
C PRO A 14 -24.27 3.16 1.28
N HIS A 15 -23.08 3.47 1.82
CA HIS A 15 -22.84 3.82 3.22
C HIS A 15 -22.32 5.25 3.40
N VAL A 16 -22.19 6.02 2.31
CA VAL A 16 -21.65 7.38 2.32
C VAL A 16 -22.81 8.36 2.18
N ASP A 17 -23.07 9.13 3.23
CA ASP A 17 -24.18 10.09 3.29
C ASP A 17 -23.85 11.42 2.57
N SER A 18 -22.58 11.70 2.31
CA SER A 18 -22.10 12.93 1.67
C SER A 18 -21.58 12.69 0.25
N GLN A 19 -22.14 13.42 -0.72
CA GLN A 19 -21.65 13.42 -2.09
C GLN A 19 -20.18 13.90 -2.20
N GLU A 20 -19.74 14.78 -1.30
CA GLU A 20 -18.37 15.29 -1.25
C GLU A 20 -17.38 14.20 -0.83
N GLU A 21 -17.74 13.40 0.18
CA GLU A 21 -16.94 12.26 0.61
C GLU A 21 -16.84 11.21 -0.50
N LEU A 22 -17.95 10.95 -1.18
CA LEU A 22 -17.95 9.99 -2.29
C LEU A 22 -17.05 10.49 -3.44
N ALA A 23 -17.13 11.77 -3.80
CA ALA A 23 -16.27 12.37 -4.82
C ALA A 23 -14.79 12.30 -4.44
N PHE A 24 -14.45 12.61 -3.19
CA PHE A 24 -13.09 12.48 -2.67
C PHE A 24 -12.55 11.05 -2.78
N LEU A 25 -13.37 10.04 -2.45
CA LEU A 25 -12.99 8.63 -2.57
C LEU A 25 -12.75 8.24 -4.03
N TRP A 26 -13.62 8.68 -4.95
CA TRP A 26 -13.43 8.42 -6.38
C TRP A 26 -12.17 9.07 -6.93
N ASP A 27 -11.86 10.30 -6.53
CA ASP A 27 -10.64 10.98 -6.93
C ASP A 27 -9.42 10.22 -6.39
N MET A 28 -9.35 10.00 -5.08
CA MET A 28 -8.19 9.34 -4.45
C MET A 28 -7.96 7.92 -4.98
N PHE A 29 -9.02 7.10 -5.06
CA PHE A 29 -8.90 5.74 -5.56
C PHE A 29 -8.92 5.64 -7.08
N GLY A 30 -9.12 6.75 -7.80
CA GLY A 30 -8.94 6.85 -9.26
C GLY A 30 -7.52 7.29 -9.65
N GLU A 31 -6.77 7.89 -8.73
CA GLU A 31 -5.43 8.42 -8.99
C GLU A 31 -4.43 7.34 -9.43
N LYS A 32 -3.90 7.48 -10.66
CA LYS A 32 -2.88 6.58 -11.22
C LYS A 32 -1.60 6.55 -10.39
N SER A 33 -1.28 7.66 -9.74
CA SER A 33 -0.13 7.81 -8.84
C SER A 33 -0.28 6.89 -7.63
N LEU A 34 -1.43 6.92 -6.97
CA LEU A 34 -1.74 6.05 -5.83
C LEU A 34 -1.76 4.58 -6.23
N HIS A 35 -2.36 4.26 -7.38
CA HIS A 35 -2.35 2.90 -7.93
C HIS A 35 -0.94 2.35 -8.10
N SER A 36 -0.04 3.16 -8.66
CA SER A 36 1.34 2.77 -8.89
C SER A 36 2.08 2.57 -7.56
N LEU A 37 1.87 3.47 -6.59
CA LEU A 37 2.44 3.38 -5.26
C LEU A 37 2.02 2.08 -4.55
N VAL A 38 0.73 1.74 -4.58
CA VAL A 38 0.23 0.51 -3.94
C VAL A 38 0.79 -0.74 -4.61
N LYS A 39 0.91 -0.77 -5.93
CA LYS A 39 1.54 -1.89 -6.65
C LYS A 39 3.01 -2.08 -6.25
N ILE A 40 3.77 -0.98 -6.13
CA ILE A 40 5.16 -1.03 -5.66
C ILE A 40 5.21 -1.57 -4.24
N HIS A 41 4.38 -1.04 -3.34
CA HIS A 41 4.28 -1.50 -1.96
C HIS A 41 3.98 -3.01 -1.88
N GLU A 42 2.99 -3.50 -2.62
CA GLU A 42 2.67 -4.94 -2.67
C GLU A 42 3.85 -5.78 -3.14
N LYS A 43 4.58 -5.30 -4.16
CA LYS A 43 5.74 -6.01 -4.70
C LYS A 43 6.89 -6.07 -3.70
N LEU A 44 7.15 -4.98 -2.97
CA LEU A 44 8.15 -4.93 -1.91
C LEU A 44 7.77 -5.85 -0.74
N HIS A 45 6.51 -5.78 -0.29
CA HIS A 45 5.99 -6.63 0.77
C HIS A 45 6.06 -8.13 0.40
N TYR A 46 5.85 -8.48 -0.87
CA TYR A 46 6.06 -9.86 -1.34
C TYR A 46 7.49 -10.35 -1.12
N TYR A 47 8.49 -9.50 -1.35
CA TYR A 47 9.89 -9.85 -1.10
C TYR A 47 10.23 -9.86 0.39
N GLU A 48 9.66 -8.95 1.17
CA GLU A 48 9.85 -8.90 2.62
C GLU A 48 9.38 -10.19 3.30
N ARG A 49 8.28 -10.80 2.83
CA ARG A 49 7.81 -12.10 3.33
C ARG A 49 8.76 -13.28 3.08
N GLN A 50 9.71 -13.12 2.16
CA GLN A 50 10.73 -14.12 1.82
C GLN A 50 12.11 -13.73 2.34
N ASN A 51 12.19 -12.66 3.13
CA ASN A 51 13.46 -12.12 3.59
C ASN A 51 14.16 -13.13 4.53
N PRO A 52 15.43 -13.50 4.29
CA PRO A 52 16.17 -14.31 5.23
C PRO A 52 16.33 -13.59 6.57
N VAL A 53 16.41 -14.38 7.64
CA VAL A 53 16.72 -13.85 8.96
C VAL A 53 18.17 -13.35 8.96
N PRO A 54 18.42 -12.08 9.36
CA PRO A 54 19.79 -11.57 9.43
C PRO A 54 20.59 -12.34 10.49
N VAL A 55 21.82 -12.72 10.15
CA VAL A 55 22.74 -13.38 11.10
C VAL A 55 23.15 -12.42 12.21
N LEU A 56 23.29 -11.14 11.88
CA LEU A 56 23.62 -10.05 12.79
C LEU A 56 22.71 -8.86 12.50
N ASN A 57 22.12 -8.28 13.55
CA ASN A 57 21.26 -7.10 13.41
C ASN A 57 22.05 -5.81 13.19
N VAL A 58 23.33 -5.78 13.59
CA VAL A 58 24.21 -4.60 13.48
C VAL A 58 25.58 -5.05 12.97
N ALA A 59 25.66 -5.35 11.67
CA ALA A 59 26.91 -5.76 11.04
C ALA A 59 27.96 -4.62 11.00
N SER A 60 27.53 -3.36 11.11
CA SER A 60 28.44 -2.20 11.12
C SER A 60 29.37 -2.20 12.33
N ALA A 61 28.86 -2.53 13.52
CA ALA A 61 29.67 -2.59 14.73
C ALA A 61 30.77 -3.66 14.64
N LEU A 62 30.49 -4.79 13.99
CA LEU A 62 31.49 -5.83 13.75
C LEU A 62 32.55 -5.41 12.73
N ALA A 63 32.22 -4.51 11.79
CA ALA A 63 33.17 -4.05 10.78
C ALA A 63 34.16 -3.00 11.32
N ASP A 64 33.82 -2.34 12.44
CA ASP A 64 34.64 -1.30 13.08
C ASP A 64 35.62 -1.85 14.15
N ASP A 65 35.46 -3.11 14.56
CA ASP A 65 36.33 -3.85 15.51
C ASP A 65 37.55 -4.51 14.81
#